data_AF-A0A150FMM3-F1
#
_entry.id   AF-A0A150FMM3-F1
#
_cell.length_a   1.000
_cell.length_b   1.000
_cell.length_c   1.000
_cell.angle_alpha   90.00
_cell.angle_beta   90.00
_cell.angle_gamma   90.00
#
_symmetry.space_group_name_H-M   'P 1'
#
loop_
_entity.id
_entity.type
_entity.pdbx_description
1 polymer ?
#
loop_
_entity_poly.entity_id
_entity_poly.type
_entity_poly.pdbx_seq_one_letter_code
_entity_poly.pdbx_strand_id
1 'polypeptide(L)'
;MRKALLIVCTIFIVCFSLVTVFINDYISYAQSNIFWGSRGEEVRIVQDKLKRWGYYDGAVDGIYGYRTFLAVRSFQQKNGLKVDGIVGPQTREALGMPVATPASRGGSRSDDVYLLARAITGEARGEPYTGQVAVGAVILNRVRDPRFPNSIASVIYQPGAFTSVADGQINMEPVESCIRAARDALNGWDPTGGALYFWNPARSTSEWIWRLKPTLKIGKHWFAKGPY
;
A
#
# COMPACT_ATOMS: atom_id res chain seq x y z
N MET A 1 -28.07 6.49 -55.33
CA MET A 1 -26.97 7.32 -54.78
C MET A 1 -27.24 7.78 -53.34
N ARG A 2 -28.33 8.49 -53.02
CA ARG A 2 -28.61 8.98 -51.64
C ARG A 2 -28.68 7.90 -50.55
N LYS A 3 -29.29 6.73 -50.81
CA LYS A 3 -29.40 5.62 -49.83
C LYS A 3 -28.04 4.97 -49.51
N ALA A 4 -27.17 4.83 -50.50
CA ALA A 4 -25.83 4.28 -50.33
C ALA A 4 -24.92 5.22 -49.51
N LEU A 5 -25.04 6.54 -49.75
CA LEU A 5 -24.32 7.56 -48.99
C LEU A 5 -24.72 7.55 -47.51
N LEU A 6 -26.02 7.41 -47.22
CA LEU A 6 -26.51 7.33 -45.84
C LEU A 6 -25.95 6.12 -45.09
N ILE A 7 -25.91 4.94 -45.72
CA ILE A 7 -25.39 3.70 -45.11
C ILE A 7 -23.89 3.82 -44.78
N VAL A 8 -23.09 4.39 -45.70
CA VAL A 8 -21.66 4.59 -45.48
C VAL A 8 -21.41 5.56 -44.31
N CYS A 9 -22.19 6.64 -44.22
CA CYS A 9 -22.11 7.56 -43.08
C CYS A 9 -22.48 6.89 -41.75
N THR A 10 -23.53 6.05 -41.70
CA THR A 10 -23.88 5.35 -40.45
C THR A 10 -22.82 4.35 -40.03
N ILE A 11 -22.24 3.60 -40.96
CA ILE A 11 -21.15 2.66 -40.66
C ILE A 11 -19.93 3.43 -40.12
N PHE A 12 -19.57 4.55 -40.73
CA PHE A 12 -18.45 5.37 -40.26
C PHE A 12 -18.70 5.93 -38.85
N ILE A 13 -19.92 6.41 -38.57
CA ILE A 13 -20.30 6.90 -37.25
C ILE A 13 -20.28 5.76 -36.22
N VAL A 14 -20.79 4.58 -36.55
CA VAL A 14 -20.76 3.41 -35.66
C VAL A 14 -19.33 2.96 -35.41
N CYS A 15 -18.49 2.84 -36.45
CA CYS A 15 -17.08 2.48 -36.29
C CYS A 15 -16.31 3.53 -35.47
N PHE A 16 -16.54 4.82 -35.71
CA PHE A 16 -15.92 5.89 -34.93
C PHE A 16 -16.39 5.84 -33.47
N SER A 17 -17.68 5.60 -33.23
CA SER A 17 -18.25 5.47 -31.88
C SER A 17 -17.72 4.23 -31.15
N LEU A 18 -17.52 3.12 -31.85
CA LEU A 18 -16.89 1.92 -31.28
C LEU A 18 -15.42 2.18 -30.96
N VAL A 19 -14.67 2.83 -31.86
CA VAL A 19 -13.27 3.22 -31.63
C VAL A 19 -13.15 4.17 -30.44
N THR A 20 -14.05 5.15 -30.27
CA THR A 20 -14.03 6.03 -29.10
C THR A 20 -14.38 5.31 -27.80
N VAL A 21 -15.32 4.35 -27.81
CA VAL A 21 -15.59 3.48 -26.66
C VAL A 21 -14.36 2.63 -26.29
N PHE A 22 -13.70 2.01 -27.28
CA PHE A 22 -12.47 1.24 -27.05
C PHE A 22 -11.32 2.10 -26.52
N ILE A 23 -11.16 3.33 -27.02
CA ILE A 23 -10.13 4.27 -26.52
C ILE A 23 -10.47 4.74 -25.09
N ASN A 24 -11.73 5.02 -24.78
CA ASN A 24 -12.16 5.45 -23.45
C ASN A 24 -12.04 4.35 -22.39
N ASP A 25 -12.30 3.09 -22.75
CA ASP A 25 -12.06 1.94 -21.88
C ASP A 25 -10.55 1.73 -21.64
N TYR A 26 -9.72 1.92 -22.66
CA TYR A 26 -8.26 1.86 -22.53
C TYR A 26 -7.70 2.97 -21.62
N ILE A 27 -8.24 4.18 -21.71
CA ILE A 27 -7.83 5.32 -20.88
C ILE A 27 -8.34 5.18 -19.43
N SER A 28 -9.52 4.59 -19.22
CA SER A 28 -10.08 4.39 -17.86
C SER A 28 -9.38 3.28 -17.07
N TYR A 29 -8.72 2.33 -17.75
CA TYR A 29 -7.98 1.26 -17.07
C TYR A 29 -6.77 1.76 -16.27
N ALA A 30 -6.22 2.93 -16.63
CA ALA A 30 -4.99 3.45 -16.05
C ALA A 30 -5.17 4.11 -14.68
N GLN A 31 -6.38 4.25 -14.12
CA GLN A 31 -6.67 5.31 -13.16
C GLN A 31 -6.13 5.14 -11.72
N SER A 32 -5.66 3.95 -11.32
CA SER A 32 -5.24 3.71 -9.92
C SER A 32 -3.74 3.49 -9.76
N ASN A 33 -3.17 4.05 -8.70
CA ASN A 33 -1.81 3.71 -8.26
C ASN A 33 -1.77 2.20 -7.98
N ILE A 34 -0.72 1.51 -8.44
CA ILE A 34 -0.53 0.09 -8.13
C ILE A 34 0.44 0.01 -6.95
N PHE A 35 0.04 -0.67 -5.88
CA PHE A 35 0.82 -0.78 -4.66
C PHE A 35 0.58 -2.16 -4.05
N TRP A 36 1.12 -2.40 -2.86
CA TRP A 36 0.95 -3.67 -2.20
C TRP A 36 -0.52 -4.08 -2.07
N GLY A 37 -0.80 -5.34 -2.43
CA GLY A 37 -2.13 -5.92 -2.32
C GLY A 37 -3.00 -5.65 -3.54
N SER A 38 -2.59 -4.74 -4.43
CA SER A 38 -3.16 -4.65 -5.78
C SER A 38 -3.06 -6.01 -6.46
N ARG A 39 -4.08 -6.34 -7.26
CA ARG A 39 -4.14 -7.57 -8.04
C ARG A 39 -4.64 -7.29 -9.46
N GLY A 40 -4.35 -8.21 -10.37
CA GLY A 40 -4.89 -8.21 -11.72
C GLY A 40 -3.85 -7.85 -12.78
N GLU A 41 -4.32 -7.51 -13.97
CA GLU A 41 -3.49 -7.39 -15.16
C GLU A 41 -2.46 -6.26 -15.04
N GLU A 42 -2.81 -5.12 -14.44
CA GLU A 42 -1.86 -4.02 -14.23
C GLU A 42 -0.64 -4.46 -13.40
N VAL A 43 -0.84 -5.32 -12.40
CA VAL A 43 0.26 -5.87 -11.59
C VAL A 43 1.12 -6.82 -12.42
N ARG A 44 0.51 -7.66 -13.27
CA ARG A 44 1.25 -8.56 -14.17
C ARG A 44 2.15 -7.77 -15.11
N ILE A 45 1.65 -6.66 -15.66
CA ILE A 45 2.42 -5.76 -16.53
C ILE A 45 3.62 -5.17 -15.78
N VAL A 46 3.42 -4.70 -14.55
CA VAL A 46 4.50 -4.19 -13.69
C VAL A 46 5.55 -5.28 -13.44
N GLN A 47 5.12 -6.47 -12.99
CA GLN A 47 6.00 -7.58 -12.68
C GLN A 47 6.80 -8.04 -13.91
N ASP A 48 6.16 -8.15 -15.08
CA ASP A 48 6.82 -8.51 -16.34
C ASP A 48 7.88 -7.47 -16.74
N LYS A 49 7.56 -6.18 -16.68
CA LYS A 49 8.52 -5.10 -16.97
C LYS A 49 9.71 -5.11 -16.01
N LEU A 50 9.45 -5.16 -14.70
CA LEU A 50 10.50 -5.25 -13.68
C LEU A 50 11.36 -6.49 -13.87
N LYS A 51 10.77 -7.62 -14.26
CA LYS A 51 11.48 -8.87 -14.52
C LYS A 51 12.40 -8.77 -15.72
N ARG A 52 11.90 -8.23 -16.84
CA ARG A 52 12.70 -7.98 -18.06
C ARG A 52 13.88 -7.06 -17.79
N TRP A 53 13.73 -6.13 -16.86
CA TRP A 53 14.78 -5.17 -16.50
C TRP A 53 15.66 -5.62 -15.31
N GLY A 54 15.48 -6.86 -14.84
CA GLY A 54 16.33 -7.46 -13.81
C GLY A 54 16.08 -6.96 -12.39
N TYR A 55 14.93 -6.32 -12.13
CA TYR A 55 14.53 -5.88 -10.79
C TYR A 55 13.68 -6.90 -10.04
N TYR A 56 13.02 -7.82 -10.75
CA TYR A 56 12.08 -8.79 -10.18
C TYR A 56 12.43 -10.23 -10.58
N ASP A 57 12.58 -11.11 -9.60
CA ASP A 57 12.92 -12.53 -9.82
C ASP A 57 11.73 -13.48 -9.63
N GLY A 58 10.61 -12.98 -9.10
CA GLY A 58 9.42 -13.76 -8.77
C GLY A 58 8.57 -14.16 -9.99
N ALA A 59 7.46 -14.86 -9.70
CA ALA A 59 6.46 -15.19 -10.71
C ALA A 59 5.67 -13.95 -11.13
N VAL A 60 5.29 -13.87 -12.41
CA VAL A 60 4.34 -12.87 -12.91
C VAL A 60 2.94 -13.43 -12.66
N ASP A 61 2.48 -13.29 -11.43
CA ASP A 61 1.23 -13.87 -10.92
C ASP A 61 0.10 -12.84 -10.82
N GLY A 62 0.40 -11.55 -11.01
CA GLY A 62 -0.56 -10.47 -10.88
C GLY A 62 -0.90 -10.14 -9.44
N ILE A 63 -0.06 -10.53 -8.47
CA ILE A 63 -0.22 -10.23 -7.06
C ILE A 63 0.92 -9.30 -6.62
N TYR A 64 0.57 -8.10 -6.20
CA TYR A 64 1.57 -7.14 -5.74
C TYR A 64 1.93 -7.46 -4.29
N GLY A 65 2.81 -8.45 -4.11
CA GLY A 65 3.34 -8.85 -2.80
C GLY A 65 4.73 -8.31 -2.52
N TYR A 66 5.42 -8.95 -1.56
CA TYR A 66 6.73 -8.52 -1.03
C TYR A 66 7.79 -8.36 -2.08
N ARG A 67 7.90 -9.36 -2.94
CA ARG A 67 8.90 -9.36 -4.00
C ARG A 67 8.64 -8.25 -5.01
N THR A 68 7.38 -8.00 -5.39
CA THR A 68 7.00 -6.91 -6.30
C THR A 68 7.29 -5.55 -5.68
N PHE A 69 6.98 -5.36 -4.39
CA PHE A 69 7.29 -4.13 -3.65
C PHE A 69 8.80 -3.84 -3.61
N LEU A 70 9.62 -4.84 -3.28
CA LEU A 70 11.08 -4.68 -3.28
C LEU A 70 11.61 -4.36 -4.68
N ALA A 71 11.09 -5.02 -5.71
CA ALA A 71 11.46 -4.77 -7.09
C ALA A 71 11.12 -3.34 -7.53
N VAL A 72 9.93 -2.84 -7.19
CA VAL A 72 9.54 -1.45 -7.49
C VAL A 72 10.40 -0.47 -6.72
N ARG A 73 10.71 -0.71 -5.45
CA ARG A 73 11.62 0.17 -4.69
C ARG A 73 13.02 0.19 -5.29
N SER A 74 13.55 -0.97 -5.67
CA SER A 74 14.85 -1.05 -6.34
C SER A 74 14.84 -0.28 -7.67
N PHE A 75 13.76 -0.43 -8.45
CA PHE A 75 13.55 0.32 -9.69
C PHE A 75 13.48 1.83 -9.43
N GLN A 76 12.66 2.28 -8.48
CA GLN A 76 12.54 3.68 -8.12
C GLN A 76 13.89 4.27 -7.69
N GLN A 77 14.63 3.55 -6.83
CA GLN A 77 15.93 3.99 -6.35
C GLN A 77 16.94 4.16 -7.49
N LYS A 78 17.03 3.17 -8.41
CA LYS A 78 17.97 3.25 -9.55
C LYS A 78 17.58 4.31 -10.58
N ASN A 79 16.32 4.71 -10.65
CA ASN A 79 15.81 5.68 -11.61
C ASN A 79 15.58 7.08 -10.99
N GLY A 80 16.08 7.35 -9.78
CA GLY A 80 15.96 8.66 -9.14
C GLY A 80 14.53 9.06 -8.77
N LEU A 81 13.64 8.10 -8.60
CA LEU A 81 12.25 8.31 -8.22
C LEU A 81 12.08 8.27 -6.71
N LYS A 82 10.92 8.73 -6.22
CA LYS A 82 10.52 8.55 -4.83
C LYS A 82 10.44 7.05 -4.50
N VAL A 83 11.21 6.59 -3.52
CA VAL A 83 11.37 5.16 -3.16
C VAL A 83 10.32 4.69 -2.15
N ASP A 84 9.05 4.76 -2.54
CA ASP A 84 7.89 4.41 -1.70
C ASP A 84 7.21 3.07 -2.06
N GLY A 85 7.70 2.38 -3.11
CA GLY A 85 7.15 1.12 -3.57
C GLY A 85 5.75 1.26 -4.18
N ILE A 86 5.36 2.46 -4.59
CA ILE A 86 4.08 2.73 -5.25
C ILE A 86 4.33 2.99 -6.73
N VAL A 87 3.64 2.25 -7.58
CA VAL A 87 3.61 2.49 -9.02
C VAL A 87 2.56 3.57 -9.32
N GLY A 88 2.92 4.81 -8.95
CA GLY A 88 2.16 6.02 -9.31
C GLY A 88 2.59 6.62 -10.65
N PRO A 89 2.10 7.81 -11.03
CA PRO A 89 2.31 8.39 -12.36
C PRO A 89 3.78 8.42 -12.81
N GLN A 90 4.69 8.90 -11.95
CA GLN A 90 6.13 8.98 -12.25
C GLN A 90 6.76 7.58 -12.44
N THR A 91 6.36 6.60 -11.61
CA THR A 91 6.83 5.22 -11.74
C THR A 91 6.26 4.56 -13.00
N ARG A 92 4.98 4.81 -13.35
CA ARG A 92 4.36 4.31 -14.59
C ARG A 92 5.07 4.87 -15.82
N GLU A 93 5.33 6.17 -15.83
CA GLU A 93 6.09 6.84 -16.90
C GLU A 93 7.48 6.21 -17.06
N ALA A 94 8.23 6.05 -15.97
CA ALA A 94 9.55 5.42 -16.00
C ALA A 94 9.50 3.93 -16.42
N LEU A 95 8.40 3.23 -16.12
CA LEU A 95 8.15 1.86 -16.60
C LEU A 95 7.69 1.80 -18.06
N GLY A 96 7.44 2.94 -18.72
CA GLY A 96 6.84 2.99 -20.06
C GLY A 96 5.44 2.37 -20.07
N MET A 97 4.65 2.64 -19.04
CA MET A 97 3.23 2.31 -18.94
C MET A 97 2.40 3.56 -19.24
N PRO A 98 1.17 3.41 -19.77
CA PRO A 98 0.25 4.53 -19.92
C PRO A 98 0.10 5.26 -18.58
N VAL A 99 0.27 6.57 -18.58
CA VAL A 99 0.16 7.39 -17.37
C VAL A 99 -1.32 7.52 -17.02
N ALA A 100 -1.67 7.07 -15.83
CA ALA A 100 -2.90 7.41 -15.16
C ALA A 100 -3.07 8.94 -15.14
N THR A 101 -4.16 9.49 -15.65
CA THR A 101 -4.52 10.87 -15.29
C THR A 101 -4.58 10.98 -13.77
N PRO A 102 -4.11 12.09 -13.17
CA PRO A 102 -3.85 12.15 -11.74
C PRO A 102 -5.17 12.08 -10.96
N ALA A 103 -5.57 10.87 -10.57
CA ALA A 103 -6.48 10.65 -9.47
C ALA A 103 -5.67 10.77 -8.18
N SER A 104 -6.11 11.70 -7.33
CA SER A 104 -5.71 11.97 -5.94
C SER A 104 -4.58 11.13 -5.32
N ARG A 105 -3.56 11.84 -4.82
CA ARG A 105 -2.56 11.45 -3.82
C ARG A 105 -2.93 10.20 -2.99
N GLY A 106 -2.15 9.13 -3.08
CA GLY A 106 -2.19 7.97 -2.17
C GLY A 106 -3.20 6.89 -2.58
N GLY A 107 -3.10 5.68 -2.02
CA GLY A 107 -4.09 4.63 -2.27
C GLY A 107 -5.51 5.08 -1.89
N SER A 108 -6.54 4.34 -2.32
CA SER A 108 -7.89 4.65 -1.85
C SER A 108 -7.91 4.61 -0.32
N ARG A 109 -8.66 5.51 0.33
CA ARG A 109 -8.83 5.47 1.80
C ARG A 109 -9.26 4.08 2.28
N SER A 110 -10.00 3.35 1.45
CA SER A 110 -10.37 1.96 1.70
C SER A 110 -9.14 1.04 1.75
N ASP A 111 -8.20 1.18 0.82
CA ASP A 111 -7.00 0.35 0.73
C ASP A 111 -6.06 0.59 1.92
N ASP A 112 -5.89 1.86 2.31
CA ASP A 112 -5.13 2.23 3.51
C ASP A 112 -5.77 1.67 4.79
N VAL A 113 -7.11 1.71 4.89
CA VAL A 113 -7.84 1.09 6.01
C VAL A 113 -7.56 -0.41 6.07
N TYR A 114 -7.69 -1.13 4.95
CA TYR A 114 -7.48 -2.58 4.93
C TYR A 114 -6.03 -2.96 5.22
N LEU A 115 -5.06 -2.26 4.63
CA LEU A 115 -3.65 -2.49 4.86
C LEU A 115 -3.27 -2.25 6.33
N LEU A 116 -3.74 -1.13 6.90
CA LEU A 116 -3.54 -0.81 8.31
C LEU A 116 -4.23 -1.85 9.21
N ALA A 117 -5.45 -2.26 8.90
CA ALA A 117 -6.19 -3.27 9.67
C ALA A 117 -5.51 -4.64 9.67
N ARG A 118 -4.88 -5.04 8.55
CA ARG A 118 -4.09 -6.28 8.47
C ARG A 118 -2.86 -6.22 9.35
N ALA A 119 -2.13 -5.10 9.35
CA ALA A 119 -1.00 -4.91 10.26
C ALA A 119 -1.46 -4.94 11.73
N ILE A 120 -2.54 -4.24 12.07
CA ILE A 120 -3.12 -4.26 13.44
C ILE A 120 -3.55 -5.69 13.82
N THR A 121 -4.13 -6.45 12.89
CA THR A 121 -4.51 -7.86 13.14
C THR A 121 -3.30 -8.70 13.50
N GLY A 122 -2.18 -8.52 12.78
CA GLY A 122 -0.93 -9.21 13.08
C GLY A 122 -0.38 -8.95 14.48
N GLU A 123 -0.41 -7.68 14.88
CA GLU A 123 0.28 -7.23 16.08
C GLU A 123 -0.60 -7.23 17.33
N ALA A 124 -1.91 -6.98 17.19
CA ALA A 124 -2.80 -6.68 18.30
C ALA A 124 -4.11 -7.50 18.29
N ARG A 125 -4.19 -8.61 17.54
CA ARG A 125 -5.34 -9.51 17.65
C ARG A 125 -5.45 -10.07 19.08
N GLY A 126 -6.62 -9.87 19.68
CA GLY A 126 -6.90 -10.28 21.06
C GLY A 126 -6.45 -9.28 22.13
N GLU A 127 -5.86 -8.15 21.74
CA GLU A 127 -5.63 -7.01 22.63
C GLU A 127 -6.95 -6.22 22.84
N PRO A 128 -7.08 -5.45 23.94
CA PRO A 128 -8.20 -4.52 24.11
C PRO A 128 -8.31 -3.57 22.92
N TYR A 129 -9.52 -3.09 22.62
CA TYR A 129 -9.77 -2.23 21.45
C TYR A 129 -8.85 -1.00 21.40
N THR A 130 -8.61 -0.34 22.54
CA THR A 130 -7.64 0.77 22.67
C THR A 130 -6.22 0.36 22.26
N GLY A 131 -5.81 -0.89 22.51
CA GLY A 131 -4.51 -1.42 22.10
C GLY A 131 -4.44 -1.68 20.59
N GLN A 132 -5.54 -2.07 19.95
CA GLN A 132 -5.63 -2.19 18.49
C GLN A 132 -5.50 -0.81 17.83
N VAL A 133 -6.22 0.20 18.35
CA VAL A 133 -6.09 1.60 17.88
C VAL A 133 -4.66 2.11 18.11
N ALA A 134 -4.05 1.78 19.25
CA ALA A 134 -2.68 2.19 19.59
C ALA A 134 -1.65 1.72 18.56
N VAL A 135 -1.72 0.47 18.09
CA VAL A 135 -0.82 -0.02 17.02
C VAL A 135 -1.04 0.75 15.73
N GLY A 136 -2.30 0.98 15.34
CA GLY A 136 -2.62 1.80 14.17
C GLY A 136 -2.05 3.21 14.27
N ALA A 137 -2.19 3.84 15.44
CA ALA A 137 -1.66 5.17 15.71
C ALA A 137 -0.13 5.22 15.62
N VAL A 138 0.60 4.22 16.13
CA VAL A 138 2.06 4.15 15.99
C VAL A 138 2.49 4.12 14.53
N ILE A 139 1.79 3.34 13.68
CA ILE A 139 2.06 3.30 12.24
C ILE A 139 1.89 4.70 11.63
N LEU A 140 0.80 5.39 11.95
CA LEU A 140 0.53 6.74 11.44
C LEU A 140 1.50 7.79 12.01
N ASN A 141 1.96 7.63 13.24
CA ASN A 141 2.99 8.47 13.84
C ASN A 141 4.32 8.31 13.10
N ARG A 142 4.70 7.08 12.72
CA ARG A 142 5.87 6.85 11.84
C ARG A 142 5.68 7.50 10.48
N VAL A 143 4.51 7.38 9.84
CA VAL A 143 4.25 8.03 8.54
C VAL A 143 4.46 9.56 8.61
N ARG A 144 4.17 10.18 9.76
CA ARG A 144 4.33 11.62 10.01
C ARG A 144 5.75 12.02 10.41
N ASP A 145 6.56 11.08 10.89
CA ASP A 145 7.90 11.34 11.41
C ASP A 145 8.94 11.26 10.29
N PRO A 146 9.78 12.30 10.09
CA PRO A 146 10.73 12.36 8.98
C PRO A 146 11.84 11.30 9.04
N ARG A 147 12.01 10.60 10.18
CA ARG A 147 12.97 9.48 10.32
C ARG A 147 12.46 8.18 9.72
N PHE A 148 11.18 8.12 9.37
CA PHE A 148 10.51 6.94 8.83
C PHE A 148 9.99 7.21 7.41
N PRO A 149 9.64 6.16 6.66
CA PRO A 149 8.99 6.33 5.37
C PRO A 149 7.66 7.06 5.48
N ASN A 150 7.30 7.84 4.46
CA ASN A 150 6.15 8.74 4.47
C ASN A 150 4.86 8.14 3.85
N SER A 151 4.70 6.82 3.89
CA SER A 151 3.44 6.16 3.50
C SER A 151 3.14 4.96 4.40
N ILE A 152 1.85 4.66 4.60
CA ILE A 152 1.39 3.54 5.45
C ILE A 152 2.02 2.23 4.97
N ALA A 153 1.98 1.98 3.66
CA ALA A 153 2.62 0.82 3.06
C ALA A 153 4.13 0.78 3.35
N SER A 154 4.85 1.88 3.11
CA SER A 154 6.31 1.87 3.32
C SER A 154 6.70 1.64 4.77
N VAL A 155 5.91 2.14 5.74
CA VAL A 155 6.11 1.88 7.17
C VAL A 155 5.83 0.41 7.52
N ILE A 156 4.72 -0.14 7.04
CA ILE A 156 4.33 -1.54 7.33
C ILE A 156 5.35 -2.53 6.73
N TYR A 157 5.90 -2.23 5.56
CA TYR A 157 6.85 -3.12 4.87
C TYR A 157 8.32 -2.89 5.21
N GLN A 158 8.64 -2.05 6.20
CA GLN A 158 10.03 -1.98 6.68
C GLN A 158 10.47 -3.36 7.19
N PRO A 159 11.69 -3.84 6.84
CA PRO A 159 12.18 -5.13 7.30
C PRO A 159 12.10 -5.28 8.82
N GLY A 160 11.42 -6.33 9.29
CA GLY A 160 11.26 -6.63 10.71
C GLY A 160 10.31 -5.71 11.49
N ALA A 161 9.57 -4.81 10.84
CA ALA A 161 8.68 -3.88 11.54
C ALA A 161 7.35 -4.52 11.99
N PHE A 162 6.84 -5.49 11.24
CA PHE A 162 5.58 -6.18 11.49
C PHE A 162 5.70 -7.67 11.18
N THR A 163 5.35 -8.51 12.14
CA THR A 163 5.47 -9.98 12.03
C THR A 163 4.52 -10.54 10.97
N SER A 164 3.30 -9.98 10.88
CA SER A 164 2.29 -10.35 9.89
C SER A 164 2.73 -10.21 8.44
N VAL A 165 3.70 -9.33 8.15
CA VAL A 165 4.27 -9.19 6.81
C VAL A 165 5.14 -10.39 6.47
N ALA A 166 6.01 -10.80 7.38
CA ALA A 166 6.93 -11.93 7.18
C ALA A 166 6.17 -13.26 7.08
N ASP A 167 5.13 -13.43 7.90
CA ASP A 167 4.34 -14.67 7.97
C ASP A 167 3.26 -14.76 6.88
N GLY A 168 3.18 -13.78 5.97
CA GLY A 168 2.17 -13.72 4.90
C GLY A 168 0.74 -13.46 5.38
N GLN A 169 0.53 -13.35 6.69
CA GLN A 169 -0.75 -13.05 7.33
C GLN A 169 -1.34 -11.71 6.90
N ILE A 170 -0.48 -10.78 6.46
CA ILE A 170 -0.89 -9.50 5.89
C ILE A 170 -1.80 -9.66 4.65
N ASN A 171 -1.84 -10.83 4.02
CA ASN A 171 -2.71 -11.08 2.86
C ASN A 171 -4.08 -11.68 3.22
N MET A 172 -4.33 -11.96 4.51
CA MET A 172 -5.60 -12.50 4.99
C MET A 172 -6.63 -11.39 5.20
N GLU A 173 -7.89 -11.79 5.31
CA GLU A 173 -8.98 -10.89 5.68
C GLU A 173 -8.79 -10.41 7.13
N PRO A 174 -8.70 -9.08 7.38
CA PRO A 174 -8.53 -8.57 8.74
C PRO A 174 -9.79 -8.78 9.57
N VAL A 175 -9.63 -8.90 10.89
CA VAL A 175 -10.78 -9.02 11.79
C VAL A 175 -11.52 -7.68 11.91
N GLU A 176 -12.85 -7.73 12.04
CA GLU A 176 -13.71 -6.54 12.04
C GLU A 176 -13.29 -5.48 13.08
N SER A 177 -12.86 -5.90 14.27
CA SER A 177 -12.39 -4.96 15.30
C SER A 177 -11.14 -4.18 14.86
N CYS A 178 -10.23 -4.81 14.11
CA CYS A 178 -9.02 -4.18 13.58
C CYS A 178 -9.34 -3.24 12.42
N ILE A 179 -10.38 -3.53 11.63
CA ILE A 179 -10.88 -2.61 10.60
C ILE A 179 -11.42 -1.33 11.26
N ARG A 180 -12.25 -1.46 12.31
CA ARG A 180 -12.73 -0.29 13.07
C ARG A 180 -11.57 0.49 13.72
N ALA A 181 -10.63 -0.22 14.34
CA ALA A 181 -9.46 0.41 14.96
C ALA A 181 -8.59 1.17 13.94
N ALA A 182 -8.40 0.62 12.74
CA ALA A 182 -7.71 1.30 11.65
C ALA A 182 -8.41 2.59 11.23
N ARG A 183 -9.74 2.56 11.08
CA ARG A 183 -10.54 3.77 10.76
C ARG A 183 -10.41 4.83 11.85
N ASP A 184 -10.49 4.43 13.11
CA ASP A 184 -10.37 5.34 14.25
C ASP A 184 -8.99 6.00 14.34
N ALA A 185 -7.91 5.23 14.13
CA ALA A 185 -6.57 5.77 14.04
C ALA A 185 -6.43 6.76 12.86
N LEU A 186 -6.95 6.41 11.68
CA LEU A 186 -6.96 7.29 10.49
C LEU A 186 -7.81 8.55 10.67
N ASN A 187 -8.82 8.50 11.54
CA ASN A 187 -9.61 9.66 11.96
C ASN A 187 -8.90 10.52 13.02
N GLY A 188 -7.71 10.11 13.47
CA GLY A 188 -6.85 10.89 14.36
C GLY A 188 -6.84 10.44 15.80
N TRP A 189 -7.51 9.34 16.16
CA TRP A 189 -7.43 8.83 17.52
C TRP A 189 -6.06 8.17 17.79
N ASP A 190 -5.25 8.82 18.62
CA ASP A 190 -3.98 8.28 19.12
C ASP A 190 -3.99 8.13 20.66
N PRO A 191 -4.25 6.93 21.19
CA PRO A 191 -4.21 6.67 22.64
C PRO A 191 -2.78 6.59 23.20
N THR A 192 -1.74 6.60 22.36
CA THR A 192 -0.34 6.45 22.78
C THR A 192 0.35 7.77 23.09
N GLY A 193 -0.26 8.89 22.71
CA GLY A 193 0.31 10.22 22.87
C GLY A 193 1.54 10.48 21.99
N GLY A 194 1.59 9.90 20.79
CA GLY A 194 2.69 10.09 19.84
C GLY A 194 3.79 9.03 19.91
N ALA A 195 3.51 7.80 20.34
CA ALA A 195 4.52 6.75 20.35
C ALA A 195 4.96 6.35 18.94
N LEU A 196 6.24 5.98 18.79
CA LEU A 196 6.85 5.49 17.55
C LEU A 196 7.27 4.02 17.65
N TYR A 197 7.28 3.46 18.86
CA TYR A 197 7.70 2.11 19.15
C TYR A 197 6.71 1.44 20.09
N PHE A 198 6.50 0.15 19.91
CA PHE A 198 5.80 -0.70 20.86
C PHE A 198 6.42 -2.08 20.90
N TRP A 199 6.26 -2.79 22.02
CA TRP A 199 6.74 -4.15 22.17
C TRP A 199 6.00 -4.90 23.26
N ASN A 200 6.01 -6.24 23.19
CA ASN A 200 5.42 -7.09 24.21
C ASN A 200 6.56 -7.62 25.12
N PRO A 201 6.67 -7.16 26.38
CA PRO A 201 7.78 -7.53 27.27
C PRO A 201 7.85 -9.04 27.55
N ALA A 202 6.77 -9.80 27.34
CA ALA A 202 6.76 -11.25 27.51
C ALA A 202 7.27 -12.02 26.28
N ARG A 203 7.46 -11.35 25.13
CA ARG A 203 7.84 -11.99 23.86
C ARG A 203 9.03 -11.34 23.17
N SER A 204 9.36 -10.09 23.51
CA SER A 204 10.40 -9.34 22.83
C SER A 204 11.79 -9.79 23.23
N THR A 205 12.55 -10.28 22.24
CA THR A 205 13.93 -10.74 22.39
C THR A 205 14.97 -9.69 21.98
N SER A 206 14.56 -8.61 21.30
CA SER A 206 15.45 -7.56 20.81
C SER A 206 16.07 -6.74 21.94
N GLU A 207 17.38 -6.83 22.15
CA GLU A 207 18.07 -6.11 23.25
C GLU A 207 17.88 -4.58 23.21
N TRP A 208 17.87 -3.99 22.01
CA TRP A 208 17.78 -2.53 21.85
C TRP A 208 16.43 -1.96 22.30
N ILE A 209 15.34 -2.74 22.23
CA ILE A 209 14.00 -2.24 22.61
C ILE A 209 13.92 -1.94 24.11
N TRP A 210 14.69 -2.69 24.90
CA TRP A 210 14.79 -2.54 26.35
C TRP A 210 15.59 -1.30 26.77
N ARG A 211 16.27 -0.64 25.83
CA ARG A 211 16.91 0.67 26.06
C ARG A 211 15.92 1.83 25.96
N LEU A 212 14.73 1.62 25.38
CA LEU A 212 13.69 2.64 25.29
C LEU A 212 13.02 2.85 26.65
N LYS A 213 12.69 4.10 26.97
CA LYS A 213 11.89 4.44 28.15
C LYS A 213 10.40 4.31 27.79
N PRO A 214 9.66 3.32 28.33
CA PRO A 214 8.24 3.20 28.08
C PRO A 214 7.49 4.40 28.68
N THR A 215 6.56 4.95 27.91
CA THR A 215 5.70 6.07 28.34
C THR A 215 4.30 5.61 28.71
N LEU A 216 3.88 4.44 28.20
CA LEU A 216 2.53 3.92 28.38
C LEU A 216 2.51 2.39 28.22
N LYS A 217 1.55 1.75 28.89
CA LYS A 217 1.19 0.35 28.67
C LYS A 217 -0.30 0.26 28.33
N ILE A 218 -0.63 -0.41 27.23
CA ILE A 218 -2.02 -0.75 26.87
C ILE A 218 -2.05 -2.25 26.56
N GLY A 219 -2.89 -2.99 27.29
CA GLY A 219 -2.92 -4.45 27.20
C GLY A 219 -1.55 -5.04 27.51
N LYS A 220 -1.02 -5.86 26.59
CA LYS A 220 0.29 -6.50 26.70
C LYS A 220 1.42 -5.64 26.12
N HIS A 221 1.13 -4.55 25.42
CA HIS A 221 2.15 -3.74 24.78
C HIS A 221 2.62 -2.57 25.64
N TRP A 222 3.93 -2.37 25.67
CA TRP A 222 4.57 -1.15 26.12
C TRP A 222 4.81 -0.25 24.93
N PHE A 223 4.64 1.06 25.09
CA PHE A 223 4.78 2.07 24.04
C PHE A 223 5.83 3.10 24.43
N ALA A 224 6.58 3.60 23.44
CA ALA A 224 7.60 4.64 23.64
C ALA A 224 7.71 5.57 22.43
N LYS A 225 8.10 6.83 22.67
CA LYS A 225 8.33 7.84 21.62
C LYS A 225 9.66 7.66 20.89
N GLY A 226 10.63 6.98 21.50
CA GLY A 226 11.97 6.79 20.95
C GLY A 226 13.04 7.23 21.93
N PRO A 227 14.33 7.10 21.56
CA PRO A 227 15.45 7.45 22.43
C PRO A 227 15.69 8.97 22.58
N TYR A 228 14.77 9.82 22.10
CA TYR A 228 14.83 11.28 22.19
C TYR A 228 13.43 11.82 22.49
#